data_AF-A0A1G7P5J9-F1
#
_entry.id   AF-A0A1G7P5J9-F1
#
_cell.length_a   1.000
_cell.length_b   1.000
_cell.length_c   1.000
_cell.angle_alpha   90.00
_cell.angle_beta   90.00
_cell.angle_gamma   90.00
#
_symmetry.space_group_name_H-M   'P 1'
#
loop_
_entity.id
_entity.type
_entity.pdbx_description
1 polymer ?
#
loop_
_entity_poly.entity_id
_entity_poly.type
_entity_poly.pdbx_seq_one_letter_code
_entity_poly.pdbx_strand_id
1 'polypeptide(L)'
;MDNVSTHKTPVIKRWLAAHPRFTVHFTPTSSSWLNLVERWFSELTTKKLQRASHASVRALNRDIRAWIETWNDDPRPYVWTKTADQILDSITRYCTRIKNSGH
;
A
#
# COMPACT_ATOMS: atom_id res chain seq x y z
N MET A 1 0.37 -5.67 4.66
CA MET A 1 1.69 -5.04 4.57
C MET A 1 2.39 -5.55 3.32
N ASP A 2 3.22 -4.75 2.66
CA ASP A 2 4.00 -5.26 1.53
C ASP A 2 5.02 -6.31 1.98
N ASN A 3 5.60 -7.03 1.03
CA ASN A 3 6.45 -8.18 1.30
C ASN A 3 7.96 -7.87 1.31
N VAL A 4 8.34 -6.59 1.38
CA VAL A 4 9.75 -6.15 1.33
C VAL A 4 10.57 -6.76 2.48
N SER A 5 11.86 -6.97 2.23
CA SER A 5 12.76 -7.68 3.15
C SER A 5 12.88 -7.01 4.53
N THR A 6 12.76 -5.69 4.61
CA THR A 6 12.84 -4.93 5.88
C THR A 6 11.72 -5.32 6.85
N HIS A 7 10.55 -5.71 6.36
CA HIS A 7 9.44 -6.19 7.18
C HIS A 7 9.61 -7.62 7.72
N LYS A 8 10.64 -8.35 7.27
CA LYS A 8 10.87 -9.77 7.59
C LYS A 8 12.16 -10.01 8.38
N THR A 9 12.80 -8.95 8.85
CA THR A 9 14.04 -9.05 9.63
C THR A 9 13.80 -9.81 10.95
N PRO A 10 14.84 -10.43 11.55
CA PRO A 10 14.71 -11.12 12.82
C PRO A 10 14.17 -10.23 13.95
N VAL A 11 14.53 -8.94 13.94
CA VAL A 11 14.04 -7.96 14.93
C VAL A 11 12.52 -7.79 14.82
N ILE A 12 11.99 -7.60 13.62
CA ILE A 12 10.55 -7.43 13.40
C ILE A 12 9.79 -8.72 13.72
N LYS A 13 10.32 -9.89 13.32
CA LYS A 13 9.71 -11.20 13.66
C LYS A 13 9.61 -11.42 15.17
N ARG A 14 10.67 -11.11 15.92
CA ARG A 14 10.67 -11.21 17.39
C ARG A 14 9.66 -10.25 18.01
N TRP A 15 9.59 -9.01 17.50
CA TRP A 15 8.63 -8.04 17.99
C TRP A 15 7.19 -8.50 17.75
N LEU A 16 6.85 -8.98 16.56
CA LEU A 16 5.50 -9.49 16.26
C LEU A 16 5.12 -10.70 17.13
N ALA A 17 6.06 -11.60 17.39
CA ALA A 17 5.82 -12.74 18.28
C ALA A 17 5.52 -12.30 19.73
N ALA A 18 6.13 -11.22 20.19
CA ALA A 18 5.87 -10.65 21.52
C ALA A 18 4.57 -9.84 21.60
N HIS A 19 3.96 -9.49 20.46
CA HIS A 19 2.76 -8.63 20.39
C HIS A 19 1.63 -9.34 19.62
N PRO A 20 0.97 -10.35 20.23
CA PRO A 20 -0.02 -11.20 19.54
C PRO A 20 -1.29 -10.46 19.11
N ARG A 21 -1.47 -9.21 19.56
CA ARG A 21 -2.53 -8.31 19.08
C ARG A 21 -2.42 -8.01 17.59
N PHE A 22 -1.25 -8.21 16.98
CA PHE A 22 -1.01 -7.92 15.57
C PHE A 22 -0.90 -9.23 14.77
N THR A 23 -1.83 -9.46 13.85
CA THR A 23 -1.71 -10.48 12.81
C THR A 23 -1.36 -9.81 11.49
N VAL A 24 -0.17 -10.10 10.96
CA VAL A 24 0.32 -9.49 9.73
C VAL A 24 0.00 -10.37 8.52
N HIS A 25 -0.76 -9.83 7.58
CA HIS A 25 -0.94 -10.39 6.26
C HIS A 25 -0.05 -9.65 5.25
N PHE A 26 0.85 -10.40 4.61
CA PHE A 26 1.73 -9.89 3.57
C PHE A 26 1.04 -9.93 2.20
N THR A 27 1.19 -8.88 1.40
CA THR A 27 0.72 -8.94 0.01
C THR A 27 1.54 -9.96 -0.78
N PRO A 28 0.93 -10.69 -1.73
CA PRO A 28 1.67 -11.59 -2.61
C PRO A 28 2.71 -10.85 -3.45
N THR A 29 3.71 -11.58 -3.94
CA THR A 29 4.70 -11.03 -4.87
C THR A 29 4.03 -10.40 -6.08
N SER A 30 4.55 -9.25 -6.52
CA SER A 30 4.01 -8.47 -7.63
C SER A 30 2.57 -7.95 -7.43
N SER A 31 2.10 -7.87 -6.18
CA SER A 31 0.75 -7.40 -5.83
C SER A 31 0.75 -6.08 -5.05
N SER A 32 1.60 -5.12 -5.44
CA SER A 32 1.64 -3.77 -4.82
C SER A 32 0.29 -3.05 -4.91
N TRP A 33 -0.50 -3.33 -5.95
CA TRP A 33 -1.85 -2.80 -6.11
C TRP A 33 -2.82 -3.18 -4.98
N LEU A 34 -2.53 -4.24 -4.22
CA LEU A 34 -3.29 -4.63 -3.02
C LEU A 34 -2.97 -3.75 -1.80
N ASN A 35 -1.88 -2.98 -1.85
CA ASN A 35 -1.43 -2.19 -0.72
C ASN A 35 -2.10 -0.80 -0.69
N LEU A 36 -3.21 -0.67 0.03
CA LEU A 36 -3.99 0.58 0.06
C LEU A 36 -3.21 1.79 0.61
N VAL A 37 -2.21 1.59 1.47
CA VAL A 37 -1.39 2.70 1.96
C VAL A 37 -0.54 3.31 0.82
N GLU A 38 -0.17 2.54 -0.20
CA GLU A 38 0.51 3.08 -1.38
C GLU A 38 -0.41 4.00 -2.20
N ARG A 39 -1.73 3.72 -2.21
CA ARG A 39 -2.72 4.64 -2.80
C ARG A 39 -2.77 5.95 -2.03
N TRP A 40 -2.74 5.89 -0.70
CA TRP A 40 -2.68 7.09 0.14
C TRP A 40 -1.40 7.90 -0.10
N PHE A 41 -0.24 7.26 -0.23
CA PHE A 41 1.01 7.96 -0.58
C PHE A 41 0.95 8.60 -1.97
N SER A 42 0.28 7.96 -2.92
CA SER A 42 0.05 8.55 -4.25
C SER A 42 -0.81 9.81 -4.18
N GLU A 43 -1.86 9.83 -3.35
CA GLU A 43 -2.68 11.02 -3.11
C GLU A 43 -1.88 12.15 -2.46
N LEU A 44 -1.14 11.86 -1.38
CA LEU A 44 -0.24 12.84 -0.75
C LEU A 44 0.75 13.41 -1.77
N THR A 45 1.36 12.55 -2.59
CA THR A 45 2.35 12.96 -3.57
C THR A 45 1.74 13.90 -4.61
N THR A 46 0.64 13.48 -5.24
CA THR A 46 0.03 14.21 -6.37
C THR A 46 -0.69 15.48 -5.94
N LYS A 47 -1.38 15.46 -4.79
CA LYS A 47 -2.20 16.59 -4.33
C LYS A 47 -1.43 17.59 -3.48
N LYS A 48 -0.40 17.15 -2.73
CA LYS A 48 0.32 18.02 -1.79
C LYS A 48 1.79 18.22 -2.14
N LEU A 49 2.53 17.18 -2.54
CA LEU A 49 4.00 17.28 -2.64
C LEU A 49 4.50 17.71 -4.03
N GLN A 50 3.91 17.22 -5.13
CA GLN A 50 4.44 17.40 -6.49
C GLN A 50 4.52 18.87 -6.96
N ARG A 51 3.73 19.76 -6.36
CA ARG A 51 3.67 21.19 -6.70
C ARG A 51 4.05 22.09 -5.53
N ALA A 52 4.51 21.52 -4.42
CA ALA A 52 4.94 22.29 -3.27
C ALA A 52 6.44 22.58 -3.34
N SER A 53 6.81 23.80 -2.97
CA SER A 53 8.19 24.16 -2.68
C SER A 53 8.33 24.35 -1.17
N HIS A 54 9.30 23.67 -0.57
CA HIS A 54 9.56 23.75 0.87
C HIS A 54 10.97 24.26 1.11
N ALA A 55 11.08 25.40 1.80
CA ALA A 55 12.37 26.02 2.14
C ALA A 55 13.16 25.24 3.23
N SER A 56 12.57 24.22 3.85
CA SER A 56 13.25 23.38 4.86
C SER A 56 12.53 22.05 5.10
N VAL A 57 13.26 21.09 5.67
CA VAL A 57 12.69 19.82 6.16
C VAL A 57 11.62 20.04 7.24
N ARG A 58 11.75 21.09 8.05
CA ARG A 58 10.73 21.45 9.06
C ARG A 58 9.42 21.89 8.40
N ALA A 59 9.50 22.67 7.32
CA ALA A 59 8.33 23.08 6.56
C ALA A 59 7.65 21.87 5.89
N LEU A 60 8.41 20.97 5.28
CA LEU A 60 7.88 19.72 4.71
C LEU A 60 7.17 18.87 5.78
N ASN A 61 7.79 18.67 6.94
CA ASN A 61 7.21 17.87 8.03
C ASN A 61 5.89 18.46 8.54
N ARG A 62 5.81 19.78 8.70
CA ARG A 62 4.57 20.45 9.11
C ARG A 62 3.47 20.25 8.07
N ASP A 63 3.80 20.38 6.80
CA ASP A 63 2.84 20.23 5.71
C ASP A 63 2.32 18.80 5.56
N ILE A 64 3.18 17.78 5.77
CA ILE A 64 2.75 16.37 5.82
C ILE A 64 1.82 16.12 7.02
N ARG A 65 2.13 16.67 8.20
CA ARG A 65 1.26 16.53 9.39
C ARG A 65 -0.11 17.17 9.19
N ALA A 66 -0.16 18.38 8.66
CA ALA A 66 -1.41 19.06 8.33
C ALA A 66 -2.24 18.26 7.29
N TRP A 67 -1.57 17.64 6.30
CA TRP A 67 -2.24 16.72 5.38
C TRP A 67 -2.86 15.51 6.09
N ILE A 68 -2.13 14.88 7.02
CA ILE A 68 -2.62 13.73 7.79
C ILE A 68 -3.85 14.14 8.62
N GLU A 69 -3.80 15.28 9.30
CA GLU A 69 -4.92 15.81 10.09
C GLU A 69 -6.14 16.03 9.19
N THR A 70 -5.97 16.77 8.09
CA THR A 70 -7.06 17.05 7.12
C THR A 70 -7.65 15.76 6.54
N TRP A 71 -6.81 14.78 6.21
CA TRP A 71 -7.27 13.50 5.68
C TRP A 71 -8.07 12.70 6.72
N ASN A 72 -7.70 12.78 8.00
CA ASN A 72 -8.36 12.05 9.07
C ASN A 72 -9.69 12.69 9.51
N ASP A 73 -9.89 13.99 9.26
CA ASP A 73 -11.16 14.68 9.56
C ASP A 73 -12.32 14.20 8.66
N ASP A 74 -12.04 13.88 7.39
CA ASP A 74 -12.99 13.26 6.45
C ASP A 74 -12.29 12.15 5.66
N PRO A 75 -12.09 10.96 6.28
CA PRO A 75 -11.34 9.90 5.65
C PRO A 75 -12.14 9.32 4.48
N ARG A 76 -11.50 9.25 3.31
CA ARG A 76 -12.05 8.56 2.14
C ARG A 76 -11.48 7.14 2.08
N PRO A 77 -12.17 6.13 2.62
CA PRO A 77 -11.68 4.76 2.56
C PRO A 77 -11.61 4.30 1.10
N TYR A 78 -10.51 3.66 0.74
CA TYR A 78 -10.42 2.98 -0.55
C TYR A 78 -11.27 1.72 -0.51
N VAL A 79 -12.24 1.64 -1.42
CA VAL A 79 -13.14 0.49 -1.53
C VAL A 79 -12.64 -0.44 -2.62
N TRP A 80 -12.50 -1.73 -2.29
CA TRP A 80 -12.27 -2.77 -3.28
C TRP A 80 -13.54 -2.94 -4.10
N THR A 81 -13.46 -2.62 -5.39
CA THR A 81 -14.61 -2.75 -6.31
C THR A 81 -14.77 -4.15 -6.90
N LYS A 82 -13.73 -4.99 -6.79
CA LYS A 82 -13.74 -6.38 -7.25
C LYS A 82 -13.70 -7.33 -6.06
N THR A 83 -14.49 -8.40 -6.12
CA THR A 83 -14.43 -9.49 -5.14
C THR A 83 -13.16 -10.32 -5.33
N ALA A 84 -12.80 -11.10 -4.31
CA ALA A 84 -11.67 -12.03 -4.38
C ALA A 84 -11.82 -13.00 -5.57
N ASP A 85 -13.01 -13.55 -5.75
CA ASP A 85 -13.32 -14.48 -6.85
C ASP A 85 -13.13 -13.82 -8.21
N GLN A 86 -13.63 -12.59 -8.39
CA GLN A 86 -13.45 -11.84 -9.64
C GLN A 86 -11.97 -11.56 -9.95
N ILE A 87 -11.14 -11.35 -8.91
CA ILE A 87 -9.69 -11.20 -9.05
C ILE A 87 -9.07 -12.52 -9.48
N LEU A 88 -9.40 -13.63 -8.80
CA LEU A 88 -8.88 -14.97 -9.10
C LEU A 88 -9.26 -15.43 -10.52
N ASP A 89 -10.50 -15.17 -10.94
CA ASP A 89 -10.98 -15.45 -12.29
C ASP A 89 -10.23 -14.63 -13.34
N SER A 90 -9.92 -13.37 -13.03
CA SER A 90 -9.14 -12.50 -13.92
C SER A 90 -7.70 -13.00 -14.08
N ILE A 91 -7.08 -13.45 -12.98
CA ILE A 91 -5.72 -14.03 -12.99
C ILE A 91 -5.72 -15.33 -13.79
N THR A 92 -6.69 -16.22 -13.54
CA THR A 92 -6.84 -17.49 -14.26
C THR A 92 -6.98 -17.25 -15.77
N ARG A 93 -7.87 -16.33 -16.19
CA ARG A 93 -8.02 -15.96 -17.62
C ARG A 93 -6.72 -15.43 -18.22
N TYR A 94 -6.00 -14.59 -17.50
CA TYR A 94 -4.70 -14.07 -17.96
C TYR A 94 -3.66 -15.18 -18.14
N CYS A 95 -3.52 -16.08 -17.17
CA CYS A 95 -2.59 -17.20 -17.21
C CYS A 95 -2.93 -18.19 -18.35
N THR A 96 -4.20 -18.51 -18.57
CA THR A 96 -4.64 -19.38 -19.68
C THR A 96 -4.32 -18.76 -21.03
N ARG A 97 -4.56 -17.44 -21.19
CA ARG A 97 -4.22 -16.73 -22.42
C ARG A 97 -2.72 -16.78 -22.72
N ILE A 98 -1.87 -16.60 -21.72
CA ILE A 98 -0.40 -16.68 -21.89
C ILE A 98 0.06 -18.10 -22.22
N LYS A 99 -0.51 -19.12 -21.57
CA LYS A 99 -0.17 -20.51 -21.89
C LYS A 99 -0.56 -20.90 -23.31
N ASN A 100 -1.64 -20.33 -23.84
CA ASN A 100 -2.13 -20.62 -25.19
C ASN A 100 -1.50 -19.73 -26.28
N SER A 101 -0.60 -18.79 -25.94
CA SER A 101 0.03 -17.89 -26.93
C SER A 101 1.22 -18.48 -27.70
N GLY A 102 1.51 -19.78 -27.57
CA GLY A 102 2.37 -20.50 -28.53
C GLY A 102 3.79 -19.94 -28.68
N HIS A 103 4.49 -19.74 -27.56
CA HIS A 103 5.96 -19.65 -27.55
C HIS A 103 6.54 -20.90 -26.89
#